data_AF-A0A6G2BGM9-F1
#
_entry.id   AF-A0A6G2BGM9-F1
#
_cell.length_a   1.000
_cell.length_b   1.000
_cell.length_c   1.000
_cell.angle_alpha   90.00
_cell.angle_beta   90.00
_cell.angle_gamma   90.00
#
_symmetry.space_group_name_H-M   'P 1'
#
loop_
_entity.id
_entity.type
_entity.pdbx_description
1 polymer ?
#
loop_
_entity_poly.entity_id
_entity_poly.type
_entity_poly.pdbx_seq_one_letter_code
_entity_poly.pdbx_strand_id
1 'polypeptide(L)'
;MRRFRRSTATAAVVTALVAGATTLSMSTASAAPVIESVPAEKAGALAYYCGYHGAVTPPTISQGSTGNAVREAQCLLRFWGFSVGSSGVDGIFGSATRAAVVDFQRTCRISADGIVGPVTWNRLRNGC
;
A
#
# COMPACT_ATOMS: atom_id res chain seq x y z
N MET A 1 -11.32 -51.78 8.01
CA MET A 1 -10.11 -51.85 8.85
C MET A 1 -9.26 -53.04 8.41
N ARG A 2 -8.18 -52.84 7.65
CA ARG A 2 -7.24 -53.91 7.26
C ARG A 2 -5.85 -53.57 7.79
N ARG A 3 -5.33 -54.51 8.58
CA ARG A 3 -4.20 -54.37 9.49
C ARG A 3 -2.85 -54.51 8.76
N PHE A 4 -1.90 -53.69 9.20
CA PHE A 4 -0.46 -53.75 8.95
C PHE A 4 0.15 -55.13 9.25
N ARG A 5 1.08 -55.60 8.39
CA ARG A 5 2.21 -56.46 8.82
C ARG A 5 3.51 -55.95 8.18
N ARG A 6 4.52 -55.94 9.05
CA ARG A 6 5.87 -55.38 8.96
C ARG A 6 6.82 -56.28 8.17
N SER A 7 7.86 -55.71 7.56
CA SER A 7 9.11 -56.43 7.26
C SER A 7 10.32 -55.50 7.42
N THR A 8 11.17 -55.87 8.38
CA THR A 8 12.50 -55.33 8.70
C THR A 8 13.58 -56.06 7.91
N ALA A 9 14.60 -55.34 7.41
CA ALA A 9 15.90 -55.91 7.02
C ALA A 9 16.96 -54.78 7.08
N THR A 10 17.72 -54.67 8.17
CA THR A 10 19.10 -55.19 8.38
C THR A 10 20.18 -54.51 7.54
N ALA A 11 21.16 -54.00 8.28
CA ALA A 11 22.32 -53.23 7.87
C ALA A 11 23.35 -54.02 7.07
N ALA A 12 24.13 -53.29 6.26
CA ALA A 12 25.47 -53.71 5.84
C ALA A 12 26.37 -52.47 5.76
N VAL A 13 27.40 -52.45 6.61
CA VAL A 13 28.53 -51.51 6.61
C VAL A 13 29.63 -52.15 5.77
N VAL A 14 30.14 -51.46 4.75
CA VAL A 14 31.38 -51.83 4.06
C VAL A 14 32.23 -50.56 3.89
N THR A 15 33.40 -50.59 4.53
CA THR A 15 34.51 -49.63 4.44
C THR A 15 35.40 -49.93 3.23
N ALA A 16 35.76 -48.92 2.43
CA ALA A 16 36.98 -48.93 1.60
C ALA A 16 37.43 -47.49 1.26
N LEU A 17 38.76 -47.27 1.32
CA LEU A 17 39.47 -45.98 1.33
C LEU A 17 39.71 -45.33 -0.04
N VAL A 18 39.57 -44.00 -0.06
CA VAL A 18 40.36 -42.89 -0.66
C VAL A 18 41.12 -43.10 -2.00
N ALA A 19 40.77 -42.28 -3.01
CA ALA A 19 41.70 -41.44 -3.80
C ALA A 19 40.94 -40.52 -4.80
N GLY A 20 41.26 -39.22 -4.84
CA GLY A 20 41.09 -38.42 -6.06
C GLY A 20 40.29 -37.11 -5.99
N ALA A 21 41.03 -36.01 -5.82
CA ALA A 21 40.92 -34.72 -6.54
C ALA A 21 39.57 -33.97 -6.66
N THR A 22 39.49 -32.87 -5.89
CA THR A 22 39.08 -31.51 -6.26
C THR A 22 37.93 -31.28 -7.26
N THR A 23 36.83 -30.67 -6.80
CA THR A 23 36.52 -29.26 -7.07
C THR A 23 35.59 -28.72 -5.99
N LEU A 24 35.91 -27.54 -5.47
CA LEU A 24 35.05 -26.75 -4.59
C LEU A 24 33.75 -26.36 -5.31
N SER A 25 32.63 -26.41 -4.61
CA SER A 25 31.57 -25.41 -4.75
C SER A 25 30.74 -25.35 -3.47
N MET A 26 30.95 -24.27 -2.71
CA MET A 26 30.19 -23.92 -1.52
C MET A 26 28.73 -23.70 -1.91
N SER A 27 27.83 -24.43 -1.26
CA SER A 27 26.40 -24.18 -1.35
C SER A 27 26.07 -22.91 -0.56
N THR A 28 26.16 -21.75 -1.20
CA THR A 28 25.57 -20.53 -0.65
C THR A 28 24.08 -20.56 -0.94
N ALA A 29 23.35 -21.28 -0.09
CA ALA A 29 21.92 -21.09 0.07
C ALA A 29 21.69 -19.76 0.79
N SER A 30 21.67 -18.67 0.02
CA SER A 30 20.98 -17.44 0.43
C SER A 30 20.70 -16.61 -0.82
N ALA A 31 19.55 -16.87 -1.41
CA ALA A 31 18.83 -15.85 -2.16
C ALA A 31 17.45 -15.80 -1.51
N ALA A 32 17.36 -14.98 -0.45
CA ALA A 32 16.09 -14.41 -0.03
C ALA A 32 15.36 -13.89 -1.27
N PRO A 33 14.01 -13.97 -1.34
CA PRO A 33 13.30 -13.30 -2.41
C PRO A 33 13.73 -11.84 -2.36
N VAL A 34 14.38 -11.40 -3.43
CA VAL A 34 14.45 -9.98 -3.75
C VAL A 34 13.00 -9.55 -3.85
N ILE A 35 12.48 -9.01 -2.75
CA ILE A 35 11.47 -7.99 -2.85
C ILE A 35 12.21 -6.93 -3.68
N GLU A 36 11.90 -6.93 -4.97
CA GLU A 36 12.20 -5.81 -5.84
C GLU A 36 11.46 -4.63 -5.21
N SER A 37 12.15 -3.97 -4.30
CA SER A 37 11.72 -2.76 -3.65
C SER A 37 11.51 -1.77 -4.79
N VAL A 38 10.23 -1.61 -5.15
CA VAL A 38 9.78 -0.69 -6.18
C VAL A 38 10.54 0.63 -5.98
N PRO A 39 11.26 1.13 -7.00
CA PRO A 39 12.08 2.33 -6.85
C PRO A 39 11.15 3.48 -6.46
N ALA A 40 11.39 4.03 -5.27
CA ALA A 40 10.72 5.19 -4.69
C ALA A 40 11.10 6.50 -5.41
N GLU A 41 11.32 6.46 -6.73
CA GLU A 41 11.95 7.56 -7.48
C GLU A 41 10.95 8.39 -8.31
N LYS A 42 9.63 8.15 -8.14
CA LYS A 42 8.59 9.05 -8.68
C LYS A 42 7.50 9.45 -7.68
N ALA A 43 7.78 9.35 -6.39
CA ALA A 43 7.02 10.07 -5.37
C ALA A 43 7.71 11.42 -5.16
N GLY A 44 7.37 12.39 -6.03
CA GLY A 44 7.86 13.75 -5.91
C GLY A 44 7.66 14.32 -4.50
N ALA A 45 8.68 15.04 -4.05
CA ALA A 45 8.74 15.99 -2.94
C ALA A 45 7.47 16.13 -2.09
N LEU A 46 7.55 15.67 -0.83
CA LEU A 46 6.70 16.07 0.31
C LEU A 46 5.17 15.97 0.11
N ALA A 47 4.67 14.93 -0.56
CA ALA A 47 3.24 14.67 -0.54
C ALA A 47 2.76 14.38 0.91
N TYR A 48 1.80 15.16 1.40
CA TYR A 48 1.15 14.94 2.70
C TYR A 48 0.22 13.71 2.64
N TYR A 49 0.32 12.85 3.65
CA TYR A 49 -0.54 11.68 3.82
C TYR A 49 -1.05 11.63 5.26
N CYS A 50 -2.33 11.34 5.41
CA CYS A 50 -2.97 11.13 6.71
C CYS A 50 -2.95 9.67 7.17
N GLY A 51 -2.46 8.75 6.32
CA GLY A 51 -2.30 7.34 6.65
C GLY A 51 -3.58 6.50 6.50
N TYR A 52 -4.69 7.08 6.01
CA TYR A 52 -5.89 6.31 5.70
C TYR A 52 -5.81 5.66 4.33
N HIS A 53 -5.15 6.30 3.36
CA HIS A 53 -5.01 5.76 2.01
C HIS A 53 -3.68 6.13 1.32
N GLY A 54 -2.79 5.13 1.18
CA GLY A 54 -1.43 5.30 0.67
C GLY A 54 -1.24 5.17 -0.85
N ALA A 55 -2.29 4.98 -1.65
CA ALA A 55 -2.08 4.80 -3.09
C ALA A 55 -1.62 6.12 -3.75
N VAL A 56 -0.59 6.01 -4.60
CA VAL A 56 -0.04 7.13 -5.39
C VAL A 56 -1.11 7.73 -6.30
N THR A 57 -1.97 6.87 -6.88
CA THR A 57 -3.13 7.24 -7.70
C THR A 57 -4.42 6.80 -7.01
N PRO A 58 -5.06 7.66 -6.20
CA PRO A 58 -6.27 7.29 -5.49
C PRO A 58 -7.48 7.23 -6.43
N PRO A 59 -8.54 6.50 -6.04
CA PRO A 59 -9.78 6.48 -6.80
C PRO A 59 -10.42 7.87 -6.85
N THR A 60 -11.21 8.12 -7.89
CA THR A 60 -12.06 9.31 -7.92
C THR A 60 -13.21 9.11 -6.94
N ILE A 61 -13.35 10.02 -5.98
CA ILE A 61 -14.42 9.97 -4.97
C ILE A 61 -15.30 11.21 -5.08
N SER A 62 -16.57 11.03 -4.76
CA SER A 62 -17.61 12.07 -4.82
C SER A 62 -18.70 11.79 -3.78
N GLN A 63 -19.71 12.65 -3.70
CA GLN A 63 -20.80 12.50 -2.74
C GLN A 63 -21.44 11.10 -2.80
N GLY A 64 -21.60 10.48 -1.62
CA GLY A 64 -22.06 9.10 -1.47
C GLY A 64 -20.95 8.05 -1.45
N SER A 65 -19.71 8.41 -1.85
CA SER A 65 -18.56 7.53 -1.67
C SER A 65 -18.27 7.30 -0.19
N THR A 66 -17.71 6.13 0.13
CA THR A 66 -17.31 5.79 1.50
C THR A 66 -15.94 5.11 1.55
N GLY A 67 -15.36 5.02 2.74
CA GLY A 67 -14.16 4.24 3.02
C GLY A 67 -12.88 5.05 3.17
N ASN A 68 -11.74 4.36 3.07
CA ASN A 68 -10.43 4.89 3.42
C ASN A 68 -9.98 6.07 2.56
N ALA A 69 -10.31 6.06 1.26
CA ALA A 69 -10.03 7.20 0.39
C ALA A 69 -10.79 8.46 0.84
N VAL A 70 -12.04 8.30 1.32
CA VAL A 70 -12.80 9.44 1.84
C VAL A 70 -12.20 9.97 3.13
N ARG A 71 -11.77 9.07 4.04
CA ARG A 71 -11.07 9.48 5.28
C ARG A 71 -9.79 10.26 4.96
N GLU A 72 -9.03 9.81 3.97
CA GLU A 72 -7.82 10.51 3.52
C GLU A 72 -8.15 11.93 3.04
N ALA A 73 -9.13 12.08 2.15
CA ALA A 73 -9.55 13.39 1.66
C ALA A 73 -10.05 14.30 2.79
N GLN A 74 -10.88 13.78 3.69
CA GLN A 74 -11.41 14.53 4.82
C GLN A 74 -10.31 15.03 5.77
N CYS A 75 -9.30 14.21 6.02
CA CYS A 75 -8.17 14.59 6.84
C CYS A 75 -7.30 15.66 6.16
N LEU A 76 -6.98 15.49 4.87
CA LEU A 76 -6.22 16.48 4.11
C LEU A 76 -6.97 17.82 4.03
N LEU A 77 -8.29 17.81 3.80
CA LEU A 77 -9.12 19.02 3.84
C LEU A 77 -9.02 19.74 5.19
N ARG A 78 -9.10 19.00 6.31
CA ARG A 78 -8.91 19.57 7.65
C ARG A 78 -7.51 20.14 7.85
N PHE A 79 -6.49 19.47 7.34
CA PHE A 79 -5.11 19.97 7.39
C PHE A 79 -4.97 21.33 6.69
N TRP A 80 -5.64 21.51 5.55
CA TRP A 80 -5.70 22.78 4.84
C TRP A 80 -6.70 23.80 5.42
N GLY A 81 -7.33 23.50 6.56
CA GLY A 81 -8.25 24.40 7.26
C GLY A 81 -9.70 24.36 6.79
N PHE A 82 -10.07 23.40 5.93
CA PHE A 82 -11.45 23.23 5.45
C PHE A 82 -12.23 22.32 6.39
N SER A 83 -13.36 22.81 6.89
CA SER A 83 -14.25 22.03 7.76
C SER A 83 -15.06 21.02 6.95
N VAL A 84 -14.91 19.73 7.25
CA VAL A 84 -15.68 18.64 6.63
C VAL A 84 -16.94 18.27 7.41
N GLY A 85 -17.38 19.15 8.30
CA GLY A 85 -18.55 18.96 9.16
C GLY A 85 -18.24 18.36 10.54
N SER A 86 -19.29 18.26 11.35
CA SER A 86 -19.22 17.84 12.75
C SER A 86 -18.78 16.38 12.94
N SER A 87 -19.07 15.52 11.98
CA SER A 87 -18.74 14.08 12.04
C SER A 87 -17.25 13.77 11.95
N GLY A 88 -16.40 14.75 11.60
CA GLY A 88 -14.96 14.50 11.61
C GLY A 88 -14.45 13.86 10.32
N VAL A 89 -13.44 13.01 10.49
CA VAL A 89 -12.91 12.10 9.46
C VAL A 89 -13.64 10.76 9.61
N ASP A 90 -14.89 10.72 9.17
CA ASP A 90 -15.79 9.57 9.35
C ASP A 90 -15.73 8.56 8.18
N GLY A 91 -15.14 8.95 7.05
CA GLY A 91 -15.06 8.13 5.85
C GLY A 91 -16.36 8.09 5.04
N ILE A 92 -17.28 9.02 5.26
CA ILE A 92 -18.52 9.16 4.51
C ILE A 92 -18.49 10.49 3.75
N PHE A 93 -18.58 10.43 2.42
CA PHE A 93 -18.54 11.61 1.59
C PHE A 93 -19.94 12.25 1.56
N GLY A 94 -20.27 12.96 2.64
CA GLY A 94 -21.52 13.69 2.80
C GLY A 94 -21.52 15.07 2.14
N SER A 95 -22.61 15.80 2.32
CA SER A 95 -22.77 17.18 1.84
C SER A 95 -21.71 18.14 2.40
N ALA A 96 -21.36 17.99 3.68
CA ALA A 96 -20.33 18.80 4.33
C ALA A 96 -18.94 18.57 3.72
N THR A 97 -18.56 17.31 3.46
CA THR A 97 -17.31 16.98 2.76
C THR A 97 -17.32 17.54 1.33
N ARG A 98 -18.45 17.43 0.61
CA ARG A 98 -18.58 18.02 -0.73
C ARG A 98 -18.37 19.54 -0.73
N ALA A 99 -18.98 20.25 0.22
CA ALA A 99 -18.82 21.69 0.35
C ALA A 99 -17.35 22.06 0.59
N ALA A 100 -16.68 21.36 1.51
CA ALA A 100 -15.25 21.54 1.79
C ALA A 100 -14.38 21.31 0.55
N VAL A 101 -14.67 20.29 -0.26
CA VAL A 101 -13.96 20.02 -1.52
C VAL A 101 -14.15 21.16 -2.51
N VAL A 102 -15.38 21.66 -2.68
CA VAL A 102 -15.67 22.78 -3.59
C VAL A 102 -14.89 24.03 -3.16
N ASP A 103 -14.86 24.34 -1.87
CA ASP A 103 -14.14 25.51 -1.34
C ASP A 103 -12.62 25.37 -1.48
N PHE A 104 -12.09 24.17 -1.24
CA PHE A 104 -10.68 23.85 -1.50
C PHE A 104 -10.34 24.02 -2.98
N GLN A 105 -11.16 23.48 -3.88
CA GLN A 105 -10.97 23.59 -5.34
C GLN A 105 -10.97 25.05 -5.81
N ARG A 106 -11.90 25.87 -5.28
CA ARG A 106 -11.94 27.32 -5.55
C ARG A 106 -10.67 28.02 -5.07
N THR A 107 -10.20 27.67 -3.88
CA THR A 107 -8.98 28.22 -3.29
C THR A 107 -7.75 27.90 -4.15
N CYS A 108 -7.65 26.67 -4.65
CA CYS A 108 -6.57 26.25 -5.57
C CYS A 108 -6.79 26.67 -7.03
N ARG A 109 -7.87 27.40 -7.36
CA ARG A 109 -8.21 27.84 -8.72
C ARG A 109 -8.27 26.69 -9.74
N ILE A 110 -8.84 25.56 -9.33
CA ILE A 110 -9.13 24.41 -10.20
C ILE A 110 -10.64 24.26 -10.40
N SER A 111 -11.07 23.26 -11.20
CA SER A 111 -12.50 22.92 -11.36
C SER A 111 -13.14 22.67 -10.00
N ALA A 112 -14.21 23.43 -9.69
CA ALA A 112 -14.92 23.40 -8.41
C ALA A 112 -16.21 22.58 -8.49
N ASP A 113 -16.10 21.34 -8.94
CA ASP A 113 -17.20 20.39 -9.17
C ASP A 113 -17.61 19.60 -7.90
N GLY A 114 -16.77 19.63 -6.86
CA GLY A 114 -16.95 18.86 -5.64
C GLY A 114 -16.52 17.39 -5.76
N ILE A 115 -15.77 17.06 -6.82
CA ILE A 115 -15.26 15.71 -7.09
C ILE A 115 -13.75 15.68 -6.80
N VAL A 116 -13.31 14.68 -6.03
CA VAL A 116 -11.89 14.47 -5.77
C VAL A 116 -11.33 13.52 -6.81
N GLY A 117 -10.96 14.08 -7.97
CA GLY A 117 -10.25 13.39 -9.05
C GLY A 117 -8.72 13.55 -8.94
N PRO A 118 -7.95 13.09 -9.93
CA PRO A 118 -6.48 13.09 -9.89
C PRO A 118 -5.86 14.47 -9.64
N VAL A 119 -6.43 15.53 -10.23
CA VAL A 119 -5.97 16.91 -10.03
C VAL A 119 -6.22 17.35 -8.59
N THR A 120 -7.44 17.13 -8.06
CA THR A 120 -7.79 17.46 -6.68
C THR A 120 -6.91 16.68 -5.69
N TRP A 121 -6.65 15.40 -5.94
CA TRP A 121 -5.76 14.57 -5.12
C TRP A 121 -4.33 15.12 -5.08
N ASN A 122 -3.80 15.54 -6.22
CA ASN A 122 -2.48 16.15 -6.29
C ASN A 122 -2.42 17.43 -5.43
N ARG A 123 -3.46 18.28 -5.53
CA ARG A 123 -3.56 19.50 -4.71
C ARG A 123 -3.72 19.22 -3.22
N LEU A 124 -4.54 18.24 -2.83
CA LEU A 124 -4.71 17.88 -1.41
C LEU A 124 -3.40 17.42 -0.76
N ARG A 125 -2.49 16.80 -1.53
CA ARG A 125 -1.22 16.29 -1.02
C ARG A 125 -0.08 17.29 -1.08
N ASN A 126 -0.07 18.21 -2.05
CA ASN A 126 1.07 19.10 -2.28
C ASN A 126 0.74 20.58 -2.06
N GLY A 127 -0.53 20.91 -1.83
CA GLY A 127 -1.03 22.27 -1.77
C GLY A 127 -1.46 22.83 -3.13
N CYS A 128 -2.07 24.00 -3.05
CA CYS A 128 -2.15 24.92 -4.19
C CYS A 128 -0.76 25.52 -4.42
#